data_AF-A0A931RRL9-F1
#
_entry.id   AF-A0A931RRL9-F1
#
_cell.length_a   1.000
_cell.length_b   1.000
_cell.length_c   1.000
_cell.angle_alpha   90.00
_cell.angle_beta   90.00
_cell.angle_gamma   90.00
#
_symmetry.space_group_name_H-M   'P 1'
#
loop_
_entity.id
_entity.type
_entity.pdbx_description
1 polymer ?
#
loop_
_entity_poly.entity_id
_entity_poly.type
_entity_poly.pdbx_seq_one_letter_code
_entity_poly.pdbx_strand_id
1 'polypeptide(L)'
;MSKLTNQESNLAKFIRFGIYLTALVPLLVFRDLISPFHFGKVVIFRSLVEILGAAYLILVLKEKTYLPRRDKIFWAFLFFTSAFTLTTVTSVLKYPSFWGTLERMGGLWTFWHYFLFYIILTSVL
;
A
#
# COMPACT_ATOMS: atom_id res chain seq x y z
N MET A 1 38.98 14.72 -3.18
CA MET A 1 38.02 13.91 -2.41
C MET A 1 36.64 14.53 -2.60
N SER A 2 35.98 14.21 -3.72
CA SER A 2 34.68 14.79 -4.07
C SER A 2 33.60 14.19 -3.17
N LYS A 3 32.78 15.05 -2.56
CA LYS A 3 31.54 14.64 -1.91
C LYS A 3 30.69 13.92 -2.95
N LEU A 4 30.61 12.60 -2.85
CA LEU A 4 29.56 11.82 -3.51
C LEU A 4 28.24 12.21 -2.85
N THR A 5 27.66 13.31 -3.29
CA THR A 5 26.27 13.62 -3.01
C THR A 5 25.46 12.55 -3.72
N ASN A 6 25.09 11.48 -3.00
CA ASN A 6 24.06 10.56 -3.44
C ASN A 6 22.77 11.37 -3.60
N GLN A 7 22.56 11.89 -4.80
CA GLN A 7 21.34 12.61 -5.12
C GLN A 7 20.21 11.59 -5.19
N GLU A 8 19.17 11.82 -4.40
CA GLU A 8 17.96 11.01 -4.42
C GLU A 8 17.33 11.04 -5.82
N SER A 9 17.07 9.86 -6.35
CA SER A 9 16.41 9.63 -7.63
C SER A 9 15.09 10.41 -7.72
N ASN A 10 14.81 11.04 -8.86
CA ASN A 10 13.53 11.74 -9.07
C ASN A 10 12.32 10.82 -8.85
N LEU A 11 12.49 9.52 -9.11
CA LEU A 11 11.47 8.51 -8.86
C LEU A 11 11.22 8.27 -7.36
N ALA A 12 12.29 8.24 -6.55
CA ALA A 12 12.17 8.14 -5.10
C ALA A 12 11.47 9.37 -4.50
N LYS A 13 11.80 10.57 -4.99
CA LYS A 13 11.09 11.82 -4.61
C LYS A 13 9.61 11.78 -4.96
N PHE A 14 9.27 11.31 -6.15
CA PHE A 14 7.87 11.13 -6.59
C PHE A 14 7.12 10.16 -5.67
N ILE A 15 7.71 8.99 -5.37
CA ILE A 15 7.11 8.01 -4.47
C ILE A 15 6.94 8.59 -3.07
N ARG A 16 7.95 9.27 -2.54
CA ARG A 16 7.91 9.94 -1.23
C ARG A 16 6.79 10.98 -1.16
N PHE A 17 6.64 11.80 -2.20
CA PHE A 17 5.52 12.75 -2.29
C PHE A 17 4.17 12.02 -2.29
N GLY A 18 4.02 10.96 -3.08
CA GLY A 18 2.78 10.20 -3.12
C GLY A 18 2.47 9.47 -1.80
N ILE A 19 3.47 9.02 -1.04
CA ILE A 19 3.29 8.54 0.33
C ILE A 19 2.63 9.63 1.19
N TYR A 20 3.16 10.86 1.18
CA TYR A 20 2.55 11.94 1.95
C TYR A 20 1.14 12.29 1.49
N LEU A 21 0.86 12.18 0.18
CA LEU A 21 -0.49 12.35 -0.35
C LEU A 21 -1.48 11.33 0.23
N THR A 22 -1.04 10.09 0.52
CA THR A 22 -1.93 9.08 1.15
C THR A 22 -2.44 9.53 2.53
N ALA A 23 -1.67 10.34 3.27
CA ALA A 23 -2.08 10.84 4.59
C ALA A 23 -3.27 11.82 4.52
N LEU A 24 -3.54 12.40 3.35
CA LEU A 24 -4.67 13.28 3.09
C LEU A 24 -5.95 12.52 2.67
N VAL A 25 -5.84 11.24 2.31
CA VAL A 25 -6.99 10.43 1.87
C VAL A 25 -8.14 10.38 2.89
N PRO A 26 -7.90 10.29 4.22
CA PRO A 26 -8.98 10.30 5.20
C PRO A 26 -9.84 11.58 5.19
N LEU A 27 -9.34 12.69 4.63
CA LEU A 27 -10.08 13.96 4.53
C LEU A 27 -11.11 13.96 3.39
N LEU A 28 -11.06 12.97 2.49
CA LEU A 28 -11.99 12.85 1.37
C LEU A 28 -13.31 12.23 1.82
N VAL A 29 -14.41 12.95 1.62
CA VAL A 29 -15.77 12.52 1.95
C VAL A 29 -16.67 12.67 0.74
N PHE A 30 -17.38 11.60 0.38
CA PHE A 30 -18.22 11.54 -0.82
C PHE A 30 -19.69 11.32 -0.43
N ARG A 31 -20.45 12.41 -0.28
CA ARG A 31 -21.81 12.37 0.28
C ARG A 31 -22.82 11.59 -0.58
N ASP A 32 -22.58 11.52 -1.90
CA ASP A 32 -23.50 10.91 -2.85
C ASP A 32 -23.33 9.38 -2.99
N LEU A 33 -22.38 8.78 -2.25
CA LEU A 33 -22.14 7.34 -2.23
C LEU A 33 -22.91 6.65 -1.10
N ILE A 34 -23.27 5.37 -1.30
CA ILE A 34 -23.94 4.53 -0.29
C ILE A 34 -23.15 4.47 1.04
N SER A 35 -21.82 4.54 0.96
CA SER A 35 -20.94 4.59 2.12
C SER A 35 -20.02 5.83 2.04
N PRO A 36 -20.50 7.01 2.49
CA PRO A 36 -19.80 8.28 2.32
C PRO A 36 -18.42 8.35 2.95
N PHE A 37 -18.24 7.59 4.02
CA PHE A 37 -17.03 7.62 4.86
C PHE A 37 -16.07 6.47 4.58
N HIS A 38 -16.39 5.47 3.75
CA HIS A 38 -15.52 4.31 3.55
C HIS A 38 -15.23 4.02 2.09
N PHE A 39 -16.25 3.92 1.23
CA PHE A 39 -16.06 3.41 -0.12
C PHE A 39 -15.10 4.28 -0.96
N GLY A 40 -15.45 5.56 -1.14
CA GLY A 40 -14.69 6.44 -2.04
C GLY A 40 -13.23 6.60 -1.61
N LYS A 41 -12.96 6.78 -0.31
CA LYS A 41 -11.60 6.96 0.18
C LYS A 41 -10.74 5.69 0.05
N VAL A 42 -11.31 4.50 0.23
CA VAL A 42 -10.55 3.24 0.06
C VAL A 42 -10.25 3.00 -1.42
N VAL A 43 -11.17 3.33 -2.33
CA VAL A 43 -10.90 3.27 -3.78
C VAL A 43 -9.73 4.17 -4.14
N ILE A 44 -9.74 5.44 -3.69
CA ILE A 44 -8.65 6.39 -3.94
C ILE A 44 -7.33 5.90 -3.34
N PHE A 45 -7.34 5.41 -2.11
CA PHE A 45 -6.15 4.85 -1.47
C PHE A 45 -5.57 3.68 -2.28
N ARG A 46 -6.40 2.73 -2.71
CA ARG A 46 -5.98 1.57 -3.50
C ARG A 46 -5.32 2.01 -4.81
N SER A 47 -5.99 2.87 -5.58
CA SER A 47 -5.46 3.36 -6.86
C SER A 47 -4.14 4.11 -6.67
N LEU A 48 -4.02 4.92 -5.61
CA LEU A 48 -2.77 5.60 -5.30
C LEU A 48 -1.65 4.61 -4.98
N VAL A 49 -1.93 3.58 -4.18
CA VAL A 49 -0.96 2.53 -3.83
C VAL A 49 -0.57 1.68 -5.05
N GLU A 50 -1.47 1.41 -5.99
CA GLU A 50 -1.15 0.72 -7.25
C GLU A 50 -0.16 1.52 -8.10
N ILE A 51 -0.40 2.83 -8.25
CA ILE A 51 0.51 3.75 -8.96
C ILE A 51 1.88 3.78 -8.28
N LEU A 52 1.89 3.91 -6.95
CA LEU A 52 3.13 3.89 -6.16
C LEU A 52 3.85 2.55 -6.25
N GLY A 53 3.11 1.44 -6.27
CA GLY A 53 3.66 0.09 -6.41
C GLY A 53 4.36 -0.13 -7.75
N ALA A 54 3.74 0.33 -8.85
CA ALA A 54 4.35 0.30 -10.17
C ALA A 54 5.63 1.16 -10.23
N ALA A 55 5.58 2.39 -9.68
CA ALA A 55 6.74 3.26 -9.59
C ALA A 55 7.86 2.66 -8.72
N TYR A 56 7.51 2.07 -7.59
CA TYR A 56 8.45 1.42 -6.67
C TYR A 56 9.12 0.19 -7.29
N LEU A 57 8.38 -0.62 -8.05
CA LEU A 57 8.95 -1.74 -8.79
C LEU A 57 10.03 -1.27 -9.76
N ILE A 58 9.76 -0.19 -10.52
CA ILE A 58 10.76 0.43 -11.41
C ILE A 58 11.97 0.93 -10.61
N LEU A 59 11.75 1.55 -9.44
CA LEU A 59 12.82 2.05 -8.59
C LEU A 59 13.73 0.91 -8.12
N VAL A 60 13.19 -0.18 -7.59
CA VAL A 60 13.96 -1.32 -7.07
C VAL A 60 14.68 -2.09 -8.18
N LEU A 61 14.18 -2.06 -9.41
CA LEU A 61 14.90 -2.61 -10.56
C LEU A 61 16.14 -1.78 -10.91
N LYS A 62 16.07 -0.45 -10.78
CA LYS A 62 17.19 0.47 -11.07
C LYS A 62 18.18 0.58 -9.91
N GLU A 63 17.68 0.68 -8.69
CA GLU A 63 18.45 1.01 -7.48
C GLU A 63 18.14 -0.02 -6.39
N LYS A 64 19.04 -0.99 -6.22
CA LYS A 64 18.88 -2.10 -5.24
C LYS A 64 18.95 -1.65 -3.78
N THR A 65 19.35 -0.40 -3.53
CA THR A 65 19.35 0.23 -2.20
C THR A 65 17.95 0.37 -1.61
N TYR A 66 16.90 0.42 -2.43
CA TYR A 66 15.49 0.52 -1.99
C TYR A 66 14.79 -0.83 -1.83
N LEU A 67 15.52 -1.94 -1.70
CA LEU A 67 14.90 -3.25 -1.44
C LEU A 67 14.13 -3.25 -0.10
N PRO A 68 13.04 -4.05 0.00
CA PRO A 68 12.26 -4.16 1.24
C PRO A 68 13.13 -4.48 2.45
N ARG A 69 12.97 -3.70 3.52
CA ARG A 69 13.58 -3.98 4.82
C ARG A 69 12.99 -5.26 5.41
N ARG A 70 13.85 -6.20 5.81
CA ARG A 70 13.46 -7.51 6.37
C ARG A 70 13.67 -7.57 7.88
N ASP A 71 13.12 -6.60 8.59
CA ASP A 71 13.16 -6.56 10.05
C ASP A 71 12.09 -7.47 10.68
N LYS A 72 12.00 -7.47 12.01
CA LYS A 72 11.02 -8.30 12.73
C LYS A 72 9.57 -7.92 12.37
N ILE A 73 9.31 -6.64 12.12
CA ILE A 73 7.97 -6.14 11.77
C ILE A 73 7.58 -6.65 10.38
N PHE A 74 8.52 -6.64 9.42
CA PHE A 74 8.29 -7.16 8.08
C PHE A 74 7.82 -8.61 8.13
N TRP A 75 8.53 -9.46 8.87
CA TRP A 75 8.18 -10.88 8.98
C TRP A 75 6.84 -11.07 9.69
N ALA A 76 6.57 -10.35 10.79
CA ALA A 76 5.30 -10.42 11.49
C ALA A 76 4.12 -10.03 10.57
N PHE A 77 4.26 -8.94 9.82
CA PHE A 77 3.21 -8.47 8.93
C PHE A 77 3.05 -9.38 7.69
N LEU A 78 4.14 -9.94 7.17
CA LEU A 78 4.10 -10.93 6.09
C LEU A 78 3.38 -12.20 6.54
N PHE A 79 3.69 -12.74 7.72
CA PHE A 79 3.01 -13.92 8.25
C PHE A 79 1.53 -13.66 8.50
N PHE A 80 1.19 -12.50 9.08
CA PHE A 80 -0.20 -12.10 9.26
C PHE A 80 -0.95 -12.03 7.91
N THR A 81 -0.38 -11.33 6.93
CA THR A 81 -0.99 -11.17 5.59
C THR A 81 -1.13 -12.52 4.88
N SER A 82 -0.16 -13.42 5.06
CA SER A 82 -0.22 -14.79 4.51
C SER A 82 -1.31 -15.62 5.17
N ALA A 83 -1.44 -15.56 6.50
CA ALA A 83 -2.52 -16.24 7.22
C ALA A 83 -3.90 -15.68 6.84
N PHE A 84 -4.01 -14.36 6.69
CA PHE A 84 -5.23 -13.70 6.23
C PHE A 84 -5.60 -14.08 4.79
N THR A 85 -4.59 -14.22 3.92
CA THR A 85 -4.77 -14.74 2.56
C THR A 85 -5.28 -16.17 2.59
N LEU A 86 -4.65 -17.05 3.37
CA LEU A 86 -5.03 -18.46 3.48
C LEU A 86 -6.47 -18.61 3.96
N THR A 87 -6.83 -17.92 5.04
CA THR A 87 -8.19 -17.94 5.61
C THR A 87 -9.23 -17.35 4.68
N THR A 88 -8.88 -16.35 3.86
CA THR A 88 -9.77 -15.83 2.82
C THR A 88 -10.02 -16.85 1.71
N VAL A 89 -8.97 -17.55 1.26
CA VAL A 89 -9.08 -18.57 0.20
C VAL A 89 -9.90 -19.77 0.67
N THR A 90 -9.79 -20.15 1.95
CA THR A 90 -10.56 -21.24 2.57
C THR A 90 -11.91 -20.81 3.14
N SER A 91 -12.28 -19.53 3.01
CA SER A 91 -13.55 -18.99 3.51
C SER A 91 -14.76 -19.59 2.79
N VAL A 92 -15.85 -19.78 3.54
CA VAL A 92 -17.17 -20.15 3.01
C VAL A 92 -17.73 -19.06 2.10
N LEU A 93 -17.57 -17.78 2.49
CA LEU A 93 -18.07 -16.63 1.74
C LEU A 93 -16.91 -15.89 1.06
N LYS A 94 -16.39 -16.48 -0.01
CA LYS A 94 -15.18 -15.99 -0.71
C LYS A 94 -15.30 -14.55 -1.20
N TYR A 95 -16.43 -14.17 -1.79
CA TYR A 95 -16.62 -12.84 -2.37
C TYR A 95 -16.48 -11.70 -1.32
N PRO A 96 -17.26 -11.67 -0.23
CA PRO A 96 -17.11 -10.64 0.78
C PRO A 96 -15.81 -10.76 1.58
N SER A 97 -15.23 -11.97 1.73
CA SER A 97 -13.89 -12.11 2.33
C SER A 97 -12.80 -11.46 1.47
N PHE A 98 -12.88 -11.58 0.14
CA PHE A 98 -11.89 -11.02 -0.77
C PHE A 98 -12.06 -9.50 -0.96
N TRP A 99 -13.28 -9.05 -1.28
CA TRP A 99 -13.55 -7.65 -1.63
C TRP A 99 -13.89 -6.77 -0.42
N GLY A 100 -14.47 -7.35 0.64
CA GLY A 100 -15.12 -6.62 1.72
C GLY A 100 -16.56 -6.24 1.37
N THR A 101 -17.18 -5.45 2.24
CA THR A 101 -18.51 -4.85 2.02
C THR A 101 -18.39 -3.37 1.66
N LEU A 102 -19.45 -2.77 1.11
CA LEU A 102 -19.49 -1.33 0.83
C LEU A 102 -19.29 -0.48 2.09
N GLU A 103 -19.77 -0.95 3.23
CA GLU A 103 -19.69 -0.25 4.50
C GLU A 103 -18.28 -0.29 5.10
N ARG A 104 -17.56 -1.42 5.00
CA ARG A 104 -16.29 -1.61 5.72
C ARG A 104 -15.06 -1.65 4.82
N MET A 105 -15.20 -2.01 3.55
CA MET A 105 -14.12 -2.06 2.55
C MET A 105 -12.85 -2.83 2.99
N GLY A 106 -13.00 -3.77 3.94
CA GLY A 106 -11.89 -4.40 4.67
C GLY A 106 -11.47 -5.79 4.19
N GLY A 107 -11.79 -6.18 2.96
CA GLY A 107 -11.43 -7.50 2.43
C GLY A 107 -9.93 -7.69 2.17
N LEU A 108 -9.54 -8.92 1.80
CA LEU A 108 -8.16 -9.28 1.45
C LEU A 108 -7.51 -8.32 0.44
N TRP A 109 -8.26 -7.90 -0.58
CA TRP A 109 -7.74 -7.00 -1.60
C TRP A 109 -7.23 -5.69 -0.97
N THR A 110 -7.92 -5.12 0.02
CA THR A 110 -7.42 -3.93 0.74
C THR A 110 -6.21 -4.25 1.61
N PHE A 111 -6.19 -5.43 2.25
CA PHE A 111 -5.08 -5.84 3.10
C PHE A 111 -3.76 -6.00 2.33
N TRP A 112 -3.81 -6.54 1.11
CA TRP A 112 -2.64 -6.56 0.24
C TRP A 112 -2.13 -5.16 -0.11
N HIS A 113 -3.02 -4.19 -0.30
CA HIS A 113 -2.62 -2.79 -0.52
C HIS A 113 -1.95 -2.21 0.73
N TYR A 114 -2.42 -2.53 1.94
CA TYR A 114 -1.74 -2.10 3.16
C TYR A 114 -0.34 -2.71 3.28
N PHE A 115 -0.18 -3.99 2.95
CA PHE A 115 1.11 -4.66 2.97
C PHE A 115 2.07 -4.08 1.91
N LEU A 116 1.59 -3.85 0.69
CA LEU A 116 2.35 -3.19 -0.37
C LEU A 116 2.75 -1.77 0.03
N PHE A 117 1.82 -0.99 0.57
CA PHE A 117 2.09 0.36 1.05
C PHE A 117 3.13 0.37 2.17
N TYR A 118 3.06 -0.56 3.12
CA TYR A 118 4.07 -0.74 4.16
C TYR A 118 5.48 -1.01 3.59
N ILE A 119 5.59 -1.88 2.58
CA ILE A 119 6.86 -2.15 1.91
C ILE A 119 7.41 -0.86 1.27
N ILE A 120 6.59 -0.15 0.52
CA ILE A 120 6.99 1.10 -0.16
C ILE A 120 7.43 2.14 0.89
N LEU A 121 6.64 2.30 1.95
CA LEU A 121 6.87 3.23 3.04
C LEU A 121 8.23 2.99 3.69
N THR A 122 8.50 1.76 4.13
CA THR A 122 9.72 1.41 4.89
C THR A 122 10.98 1.37 4.04
N SER A 123 10.86 1.22 2.72
CA SER A 123 11.99 1.25 1.79
C SER A 123 12.40 2.66 1.38
N VAL A 124 11.45 3.59 1.27
CA VAL A 124 11.69 4.94 0.70
C VAL A 124 11.84 6.03 1.78
N LEU A 125 11.26 5.82 2.97
CA LEU A 125 11.43 6.67 4.14
C LEU A 125 12.45 6.07 5.12
#